data_AF-A0A970JBA9-F1
#
_entry.id   AF-A0A970JBA9-F1
#
_cell.length_a   1.000
_cell.length_b   1.000
_cell.length_c   1.000
_cell.angle_alpha   90.00
_cell.angle_beta   90.00
_cell.angle_gamma   90.00
#
_symmetry.space_group_name_H-M   'P 1'
#
loop_
_entity.id
_entity.type
_entity.pdbx_description
1 polymer ?
#
loop_
_entity_poly.entity_id
_entity_poly.type
_entity_poly.pdbx_seq_one_letter_code
_entity_poly.pdbx_strand_id
1 'polypeptide(L)'
;MIAYQLGWLDLIMGWDKDEAEGKRVVTPCEGYNWNNLGGLYQSFYERFSSYSLAELQGLLKEKIITFVQWLDGITEEDVFTAGSRKWASSTPSNWPVWKWVHINTVSPFKSFRSKIRKWKKLNAN
;
A
#
# COMPACT_ATOMS: atom_id res chain seq x y z
N MET A 1 -8.78 -8.69 -2.30
CA MET A 1 -7.50 -8.52 -3.02
C MET A 1 -7.29 -7.07 -3.46
N ILE A 2 -8.21 -6.47 -4.23
CA ILE A 2 -8.11 -5.05 -4.59
C ILE A 2 -8.18 -4.15 -3.34
N ALA A 3 -9.14 -4.39 -2.44
CA ALA A 3 -9.26 -3.70 -1.16
C ALA A 3 -7.95 -3.69 -0.34
N TYR A 4 -7.21 -4.81 -0.33
CA TYR A 4 -5.90 -4.91 0.33
C TYR A 4 -4.88 -3.96 -0.30
N GLN A 5 -4.84 -3.88 -1.63
CA GLN A 5 -3.93 -2.97 -2.33
C GLN A 5 -4.30 -1.52 -2.06
N LEU A 6 -5.59 -1.17 -2.17
CA LEU A 6 -6.09 0.17 -1.88
C LEU A 6 -5.70 0.63 -0.47
N GLY A 7 -5.90 -0.24 0.53
CA GLY A 7 -5.52 0.06 1.92
C GLY A 7 -4.04 0.37 2.09
N TRP A 8 -3.15 -0.45 1.52
CA TRP A 8 -1.70 -0.22 1.63
C TRP A 8 -1.21 1.02 0.89
N LEU A 9 -1.74 1.30 -0.31
CA LEU A 9 -1.36 2.50 -1.06
C LEU A 9 -1.80 3.78 -0.33
N ASP A 10 -2.99 3.76 0.28
CA ASP A 10 -3.47 4.86 1.13
C ASP A 10 -2.55 5.07 2.34
N LEU A 11 -2.13 4.00 3.02
CA LEU A 11 -1.25 4.12 4.18
C LEU A 11 0.09 4.75 3.83
N ILE A 12 0.74 4.30 2.75
CA ILE A 12 2.07 4.81 2.35
C ILE A 12 2.01 6.31 2.04
N MET A 13 1.05 6.72 1.21
CA MET A 13 0.89 8.14 0.89
C MET A 13 0.45 8.95 2.10
N GLY A 14 -0.34 8.36 3.00
CA GLY A 14 -0.77 8.97 4.26
C GLY A 14 0.40 9.24 5.21
N TRP A 15 1.30 8.27 5.37
CA TRP A 15 2.51 8.43 6.18
C TRP A 15 3.40 9.53 5.65
N ASP A 16 3.61 9.58 4.34
CA ASP A 16 4.44 10.59 3.70
C ASP A 16 3.82 12.00 3.84
N LYS A 17 2.51 12.10 3.65
CA LYS A 17 1.76 13.34 3.86
C LYS A 17 1.85 13.83 5.31
N ASP A 18 1.61 12.96 6.28
CA ASP A 18 1.65 13.34 7.69
C ASP A 18 3.07 13.74 8.12
N GLU A 19 4.11 13.07 7.60
CA GLU A 19 5.51 13.48 7.80
C GLU A 19 5.78 14.87 7.21
N ALA A 20 5.34 15.14 5.98
CA ALA A 20 5.50 16.43 5.32
C ALA A 20 4.77 17.57 6.05
N GLU A 21 3.64 17.27 6.69
CA GLU A 21 2.89 18.20 7.53
C GLU A 21 3.47 18.32 8.96
N GLY A 22 4.58 17.65 9.26
CA GLY A 22 5.25 17.69 10.56
C GLY A 22 4.52 16.93 11.67
N LYS A 23 3.54 16.09 11.32
CA LYS A 23 2.80 15.26 12.29
C LYS A 23 3.60 14.02 12.67
N ARG A 24 3.22 13.43 13.80
CA ARG A 24 3.74 12.13 14.22
C ARG A 24 3.14 11.03 13.35
N VAL A 25 3.98 10.36 12.57
CA VAL A 25 3.59 9.16 11.82
C VAL A 25 3.63 7.93 12.73
N VAL A 26 2.54 7.15 12.73
CA VAL A 26 2.46 5.85 13.41
C VAL A 26 2.32 4.76 12.35
N THR A 27 3.26 3.82 12.33
CA THR A 27 3.25 2.72 11.35
C THR A 27 2.89 1.38 12.02
N PRO A 28 2.01 0.55 11.43
CA PRO A 28 1.32 0.79 10.15
C PRO A 28 0.16 1.81 10.25
N CYS A 29 -0.53 1.90 11.38
CA CYS A 29 -1.45 3.00 11.74
C CYS A 29 -1.85 2.85 13.21
N GLU A 30 -2.55 3.84 13.77
CA GLU A 30 -3.04 3.79 15.15
C GLU A 30 -3.90 2.56 15.42
N GLY A 31 -3.69 1.92 16.58
CA GLY A 31 -4.43 0.72 16.99
C GLY A 31 -3.95 -0.59 16.36
N TYR A 32 -2.98 -0.56 15.44
CA TYR A 32 -2.43 -1.75 14.79
C TYR A 32 -0.91 -1.85 14.97
N ASN A 33 -0.38 -3.08 14.92
CA ASN A 33 1.06 -3.34 15.05
C ASN A 33 1.55 -4.27 13.94
N TRP A 34 2.85 -4.18 13.63
CA TRP A 34 3.49 -4.98 12.59
C TRP A 34 3.46 -6.50 12.84
N ASN A 35 3.32 -6.92 14.11
CA ASN A 35 3.25 -8.32 14.50
C ASN A 35 1.83 -8.92 14.35
N ASN A 36 0.82 -8.08 14.13
CA ASN A 36 -0.59 -8.48 14.02
C ASN A 36 -1.31 -7.66 12.95
N LEU A 37 -0.88 -7.83 11.70
CA LEU A 37 -1.49 -7.16 10.54
C LEU A 37 -2.86 -7.74 10.14
N GLY A 38 -3.28 -8.87 10.73
CA GLY A 38 -4.56 -9.50 10.39
C GLY A 38 -5.76 -8.58 10.60
N GLY A 39 -5.79 -7.86 11.74
CA GLY A 39 -6.83 -6.87 12.02
C GLY A 39 -6.81 -5.68 11.06
N LEU A 40 -5.62 -5.26 10.61
CA LEU A 40 -5.48 -4.18 9.63
C LEU A 40 -6.02 -4.61 8.26
N TYR A 41 -5.74 -5.84 7.85
CA TYR A 41 -6.26 -6.36 6.59
C TYR A 41 -7.78 -6.48 6.62
N GLN A 42 -8.32 -6.89 7.76
CA GLN A 42 -9.76 -6.96 7.96
C GLN A 42 -10.41 -5.58 7.86
N SER A 43 -9.81 -4.54 8.44
CA SER A 43 -10.36 -3.18 8.32
C SER A 43 -10.32 -2.65 6.88
N PHE A 44 -9.34 -3.06 6.06
CA PHE A 44 -9.37 -2.77 4.61
C PHE A 44 -10.57 -3.45 3.93
N TYR A 45 -10.84 -4.71 4.25
CA TYR A 45 -11.97 -5.44 3.66
C TYR A 45 -13.30 -4.83 4.07
N GLU A 46 -13.45 -4.43 5.34
CA GLU A 46 -14.65 -3.76 5.84
C GLU A 46 -14.87 -2.42 5.15
N ARG A 47 -13.83 -1.58 5.06
CA ARG A 47 -13.88 -0.26 4.40
C ARG A 47 -14.37 -0.34 2.96
N PHE A 48 -14.01 -1.41 2.26
CA PHE A 48 -14.32 -1.60 0.84
C PHE A 48 -15.41 -2.66 0.58
N SER A 49 -16.11 -3.12 1.63
CA SER A 49 -17.03 -4.26 1.57
C SER A 49 -18.29 -4.01 0.74
N SER A 50 -18.76 -2.76 0.68
CA SER A 50 -19.96 -2.37 -0.05
C SER A 50 -19.72 -2.11 -1.55
N TYR A 51 -18.45 -2.11 -2.01
CA TYR A 51 -18.12 -1.79 -3.38
C TYR A 51 -18.21 -3.02 -4.29
N SER A 52 -18.79 -2.83 -5.46
CA SER A 52 -18.74 -3.81 -6.53
C SER A 52 -17.31 -3.99 -7.07
N LEU A 53 -17.08 -5.10 -7.77
CA LEU A 53 -15.78 -5.35 -8.40
C LEU A 53 -15.40 -4.24 -9.40
N ALA A 54 -16.36 -3.72 -10.16
CA ALA A 54 -16.12 -2.67 -11.14
C ALA A 54 -15.69 -1.37 -10.47
N GLU A 55 -16.34 -0.98 -9.37
CA GLU A 55 -15.95 0.19 -8.58
C GLU A 55 -14.56 0.01 -7.96
N LEU A 56 -14.26 -1.17 -7.40
CA LEU A 56 -12.94 -1.47 -6.86
C LEU A 56 -11.84 -1.36 -7.94
N GLN A 57 -12.10 -1.82 -9.15
CA GLN A 57 -11.17 -1.70 -10.27
C GLN A 57 -10.95 -0.24 -10.68
N GLY A 58 -12.02 0.56 -10.73
CA GLY A 58 -11.95 2.00 -10.98
C GLY A 58 -11.12 2.71 -9.92
N LEU A 59 -11.44 2.48 -8.64
CA LEU A 59 -10.71 3.04 -7.50
C LEU A 59 -9.22 2.68 -7.55
N LEU A 60 -8.90 1.41 -7.85
CA LEU A 60 -7.50 0.99 -7.93
C LEU A 60 -6.77 1.70 -9.07
N LYS A 61 -7.40 1.84 -10.24
CA LYS A 61 -6.79 2.54 -11.37
C LYS A 61 -6.43 3.98 -11.02
N GLU A 62 -7.37 4.72 -10.45
CA GLU A 62 -7.14 6.10 -9.98
C GLU A 62 -6.09 6.17 -8.86
N LYS A 63 -6.13 5.19 -7.95
CA LYS A 63 -5.15 5.09 -6.85
C LYS A 63 -3.74 4.91 -7.39
N ILE A 64 -3.54 4.10 -8.43
CA ILE A 64 -2.23 3.89 -9.04
C ILE A 64 -1.73 5.14 -9.75
N ILE A 65 -2.61 5.86 -10.47
CA ILE A 65 -2.24 7.14 -11.10
C ILE A 65 -1.76 8.13 -10.03
N THR A 66 -2.53 8.28 -8.95
CA THR A 66 -2.16 9.15 -7.82
C THR A 66 -0.85 8.71 -7.17
N PHE A 67 -0.64 7.41 -7.00
CA PHE A 67 0.56 6.86 -6.38
C PHE A 67 1.81 7.07 -7.24
N VAL A 68 1.70 6.98 -8.57
CA VAL A 68 2.80 7.31 -9.48
C VAL A 68 3.13 8.79 -9.41
N GLN A 69 2.11 9.66 -9.46
CA GLN A 69 2.32 11.12 -9.32
C GLN A 69 2.95 11.51 -7.98
N TRP A 70 2.55 10.84 -6.90
CA TRP A 70 3.18 11.02 -5.60
C TRP A 70 4.67 10.66 -5.64
N LEU A 71 5.02 9.50 -6.24
CA LEU A 71 6.41 9.07 -6.36
C LEU A 71 7.24 10.01 -7.24
N ASP A 72 6.67 10.51 -8.33
CA ASP A 72 7.31 11.51 -9.22
C ASP A 72 7.59 12.84 -8.49
N GLY A 73 6.86 13.12 -7.40
CA GLY A 73 7.10 14.28 -6.55
C GLY A 73 8.27 14.13 -5.57
N ILE A 74 8.89 12.95 -5.48
CA ILE A 74 10.03 12.67 -4.61
C ILE A 74 11.31 12.68 -5.45
N THR A 75 12.38 13.29 -4.92
CA THR A 75 13.66 13.28 -5.62
C THR A 75 14.23 11.86 -5.71
N GLU A 76 14.99 11.58 -6.76
CA GLU A 76 15.63 10.27 -6.94
C GLU A 76 16.47 9.87 -5.71
N GLU A 77 17.23 10.82 -5.17
CA GLU A 77 18.04 10.60 -3.97
C GLU A 77 17.17 10.16 -2.78
N ASP A 78 16.03 10.84 -2.55
CA ASP A 78 15.11 10.50 -1.46
C ASP A 78 14.41 9.15 -1.67
N VAL A 79 14.17 8.77 -2.93
CA VAL A 79 13.56 7.47 -3.27
C VAL A 79 14.51 6.32 -2.94
N PHE A 80 15.81 6.49 -3.24
CA PHE A 80 16.78 5.41 -3.19
C PHE A 80 17.64 5.36 -1.91
N THR A 81 17.68 6.43 -1.13
CA THR A 81 18.51 6.54 0.08
C THR A 81 17.72 6.20 1.34
N ALA A 82 18.31 5.37 2.20
CA ALA A 82 17.73 5.06 3.50
C ALA A 82 17.89 6.26 4.45
N GLY A 83 16.85 6.57 5.23
CA GLY A 83 16.83 7.72 6.15
C GLY A 83 16.25 9.00 5.55
N SER A 84 16.01 9.08 4.24
CA SER A 84 15.42 10.25 3.58
C SER A 84 13.95 10.52 3.97
N ARG A 85 13.23 9.48 4.42
CA ARG A 85 11.90 9.60 5.03
C ARG A 85 11.89 8.85 6.34
N LYS A 86 11.47 9.50 7.42
CA LYS A 86 11.43 8.92 8.76
C LYS A 86 10.45 7.75 8.82
N TRP A 87 9.30 7.86 8.15
CA TRP A 87 8.33 6.78 8.09
C TRP A 87 8.89 5.53 7.42
N ALA A 88 9.68 5.68 6.34
CA ALA A 88 10.26 4.56 5.60
C ALA A 88 11.33 3.82 6.42
N SER A 89 12.05 4.58 7.24
CA SER A 89 13.08 4.13 8.17
C SER A 89 12.54 3.73 9.55
N SER A 90 11.22 3.71 9.76
CA SER A 90 10.61 3.43 11.06
C SER A 90 10.73 1.98 11.53
N THR A 91 11.14 1.06 10.65
CA THR A 91 11.37 -0.35 10.97
C THR A 91 12.86 -0.63 11.15
N PRO A 92 13.26 -1.68 11.92
CA PRO A 92 14.67 -2.02 12.13
C PRO A 92 15.46 -2.28 10.83
N SER A 93 14.78 -2.59 9.73
CA SER A 93 15.42 -2.83 8.43
C SER A 93 15.84 -1.55 7.71
N ASN A 94 15.43 -0.36 8.19
CA ASN A 94 15.81 0.95 7.67
C ASN A 94 15.69 1.04 6.13
N TRP A 95 14.50 0.74 5.61
CA TRP A 95 14.31 0.65 4.16
C TRP A 95 14.20 2.04 3.50
N PRO A 96 14.79 2.22 2.30
CA PRO A 96 14.48 3.36 1.44
C PRO A 96 13.06 3.26 0.89
N VAL A 97 12.52 4.39 0.40
CA VAL A 97 11.14 4.52 -0.08
C VAL A 97 10.83 3.52 -1.21
N TRP A 98 11.76 3.29 -2.14
CA TRP A 98 11.53 2.38 -3.26
C TRP A 98 11.17 0.95 -2.82
N LYS A 99 11.69 0.47 -1.69
CA LYS A 99 11.34 -0.87 -1.18
C LYS A 99 9.88 -0.92 -0.77
N TRP A 100 9.39 0.10 -0.06
CA TRP A 100 7.98 0.24 0.33
C TRP A 100 7.06 0.31 -0.87
N VAL A 101 7.45 1.07 -1.90
CA VAL A 101 6.77 1.09 -3.20
C VAL A 101 6.70 -0.33 -3.80
N HIS A 102 7.85 -0.99 -3.92
CA HIS A 102 7.96 -2.30 -4.57
C HIS A 102 7.12 -3.39 -3.87
N ILE A 103 7.21 -3.47 -2.54
CA ILE A 103 6.53 -4.51 -1.76
C ILE A 103 5.00 -4.30 -1.65
N ASN A 104 4.51 -3.09 -1.94
CA ASN A 104 3.07 -2.78 -1.93
C ASN A 104 2.45 -2.61 -3.33
N THR A 105 3.26 -2.61 -4.39
CA THR A 105 2.79 -2.57 -5.79
C THR A 105 3.25 -3.79 -6.58
N VAL A 106 4.47 -3.76 -7.13
CA VAL A 106 5.01 -4.75 -8.08
C VAL A 106 4.90 -6.19 -7.55
N SER A 107 5.37 -6.43 -6.33
CA SER A 107 5.36 -7.77 -5.71
C SER A 107 3.93 -8.31 -5.51
N PRO A 108 3.00 -7.58 -4.84
CA PRO A 108 1.63 -8.07 -4.67
C PRO A 108 0.89 -8.16 -5.99
N PHE A 109 1.14 -7.30 -6.99
CA PHE A 109 0.46 -7.40 -8.29
C PHE A 109 0.80 -8.70 -9.00
N LYS A 110 2.07 -9.13 -8.94
CA LYS A 110 2.51 -10.42 -9.48
C LYS A 110 1.87 -11.60 -8.74
N SER A 111 1.92 -11.60 -7.40
CA SER A 111 1.38 -12.71 -6.61
C SER A 111 -0.15 -12.81 -6.70
N PHE A 112 -0.85 -11.68 -6.68
CA PHE A 112 -2.29 -11.60 -6.78
C PHE A 112 -2.82 -11.98 -8.15
N ARG A 113 -2.11 -11.61 -9.22
CA ARG A 113 -2.46 -12.10 -10.56
C ARG A 113 -2.49 -13.63 -10.62
N SER A 114 -1.51 -14.30 -10.01
CA SER A 114 -1.47 -15.77 -9.96
C SER A 114 -2.67 -16.33 -9.18
N LYS A 115 -2.96 -15.77 -8.00
CA LYS A 115 -4.10 -16.18 -7.15
C LYS A 115 -5.44 -16.02 -7.87
N ILE A 116 -5.68 -14.89 -8.54
CA ILE A 116 -6.94 -14.63 -9.29
C ILE A 116 -7.07 -15.61 -10.46
N ARG A 117 -5.99 -15.88 -11.21
CA ARG A 117 -6.02 -16.85 -12.31
C ARG A 117 -6.37 -18.25 -11.82
N LYS A 118 -5.75 -18.69 -10.72
CA LYS A 118 -6.08 -19.97 -10.08
C LYS A 118 -7.54 -20.02 -9.66
N TRP A 119 -8.03 -18.97 -8.99
CA TRP A 119 -9.43 -18.88 -8.57
C TRP A 119 -10.38 -18.95 -9.76
N LYS A 120 -10.15 -18.18 -10.84
CA LYS A 120 -10.96 -18.24 -12.06
C LYS A 120 -10.99 -19.64 -12.67
N LYS A 121 -9.85 -20.35 -12.73
CA LYS A 121 -9.79 -21.72 -13.25
C LYS A 121 -10.61 -22.70 -12.40
N LEU A 122 -10.59 -22.56 -11.08
CA LEU A 122 -11.34 -23.42 -10.17
C LEU A 122 -12.85 -23.13 -10.16
N ASN A 123 -13.27 -21.96 -10.64
CA ASN A 123 -14.67 -21.52 -10.67
C ASN A 123 -15.21 -21.37 -12.11
N ALA A 124 -14.45 -21.80 -13.11
CA ALA A 124 -14.92 -21.90 -14.48
C ALA A 124 -15.58 -23.28 -14.63
N ASN A 125 -16.91 -23.30 -14.59
CA ASN A 125 -17.70 -24.40 -15.15
C ASN A 125 -17.72 -24.28 -16.66
#